data_AF-A0A959X1T9-F1
#
_entry.id   AF-A0A959X1T9-F1
#
_cell.length_a   1.000
_cell.length_b   1.000
_cell.length_c   1.000
_cell.angle_alpha   90.00
_cell.angle_beta   90.00
_cell.angle_gamma   90.00
#
_symmetry.space_group_name_H-M   'P 1'
#
loop_
_entity.id
_entity.type
_entity.pdbx_description
1 polymer ?
#
loop_
_entity_poly.entity_id
_entity_poly.type
_entity_poly.pdbx_seq_one_letter_code
_entity_poly.pdbx_strand_id
1 'polypeptide(L)'
;QAARAGLDAAAPALVSGMTSEAGAGQIAVRAAEQVIASHPDMEGMAVVGGEVTLQVTTSTTVRTTFLSLAGIDELPGRGSAIVELRMR
;
A
#
# COMPACT_ATOMS: atom_id res chain seq x y z
N GLN A 1 6.74 -0.78 0.80
CA GLN A 1 7.01 -1.30 -0.56
C GLN A 1 5.81 -1.14 -1.49
N ALA A 2 4.60 -1.52 -1.07
CA ALA A 2 3.37 -1.37 -1.86
C ALA A 2 3.13 0.06 -2.41
N ALA A 3 3.25 1.10 -1.59
CA ALA A 3 3.05 2.48 -2.07
C ALA A 3 4.07 2.91 -3.14
N ARG A 4 5.32 2.44 -3.04
CA ARG A 4 6.35 2.68 -4.07
C ARG A 4 6.02 1.93 -5.37
N ALA A 5 5.61 0.68 -5.28
CA ALA A 5 5.21 -0.10 -6.45
C ALA A 5 4.02 0.56 -7.17
N GLY A 6 3.06 1.11 -6.42
CA GLY A 6 1.97 1.91 -6.98
C GLY A 6 2.45 3.14 -7.76
N LEU A 7 3.37 3.92 -7.18
CA LEU A 7 3.96 5.07 -7.87
C LEU A 7 4.73 4.65 -9.14
N ASP A 8 5.60 3.64 -9.02
CA ASP A 8 6.42 3.16 -10.14
C ASP A 8 5.56 2.65 -11.30
N ALA A 9 4.44 2.00 -11.01
CA ALA A 9 3.48 1.51 -12.00
C ALA A 9 2.69 2.65 -12.68
N ALA A 10 2.34 3.70 -11.94
CA ALA A 10 1.59 4.84 -12.47
C ALA A 10 2.47 5.84 -13.22
N ALA A 11 3.78 5.87 -12.96
CA ALA A 11 4.71 6.83 -13.54
C ALA A 11 4.67 6.91 -15.08
N PRO A 12 4.65 5.80 -15.86
CA PRO A 12 4.57 5.89 -17.32
C PRO A 12 3.27 6.56 -17.80
N ALA A 13 2.15 6.28 -17.15
CA ALA A 13 0.85 6.86 -17.49
C ALA A 13 0.84 8.38 -17.26
N LEU A 14 1.42 8.81 -16.13
CA LEU A 14 1.58 10.23 -15.79
C LEU A 14 2.52 10.95 -16.76
N VAL A 15 3.68 10.36 -17.06
CA VAL A 15 4.67 10.93 -18.01
C VAL A 15 4.08 11.09 -19.40
N SER A 16 3.29 10.13 -19.86
CA SER A 16 2.73 10.15 -21.21
C SER A 16 1.69 11.24 -21.43
N GLY A 17 1.07 11.76 -20.35
CA GLY A 17 -0.09 12.66 -20.43
C GLY A 17 -1.32 12.05 -21.14
N MET A 18 -1.26 10.78 -21.56
CA MET A 18 -2.34 10.10 -22.30
C MET A 18 -3.41 9.53 -21.38
N THR A 19 -3.16 9.49 -20.08
CA THR A 19 -4.07 8.94 -19.06
C THR A 19 -4.47 10.05 -18.09
N SER A 20 -5.74 10.10 -17.71
CA SER A 20 -6.19 11.01 -16.65
C SER A 20 -5.55 10.66 -15.32
N GLU A 21 -5.46 11.62 -14.40
CA GLU A 21 -4.99 11.39 -13.03
C GLU A 21 -5.77 10.26 -12.32
N ALA A 22 -7.08 10.18 -12.58
CA ALA A 22 -7.93 9.09 -12.08
C ALA A 22 -7.50 7.72 -12.63
N GLY A 23 -7.13 7.63 -13.92
CA GLY A 23 -6.64 6.39 -14.52
C GLY A 23 -5.26 5.99 -13.99
N ALA A 24 -4.36 6.95 -13.80
CA ALA A 24 -3.07 6.72 -13.16
C ALA A 24 -3.23 6.25 -11.69
N GLY A 25 -4.19 6.82 -10.97
CA GLY A 25 -4.55 6.39 -9.62
C GLY A 25 -5.02 4.93 -9.56
N GLN A 26 -5.86 4.48 -10.50
CA GLN A 26 -6.29 3.09 -10.55
C GLN A 26 -5.14 2.11 -10.82
N ILE A 27 -4.20 2.48 -11.69
CA ILE A 27 -2.98 1.70 -11.93
C ILE A 27 -2.15 1.58 -10.65
N ALA A 28 -2.00 2.70 -9.92
CA ALA A 28 -1.26 2.74 -8.66
C ALA A 28 -1.88 1.85 -7.58
N VAL A 29 -3.21 1.91 -7.41
CA VAL A 29 -3.95 1.07 -6.46
C VAL A 29 -3.76 -0.41 -6.79
N ARG A 30 -3.99 -0.79 -8.05
CA ARG A 30 -3.89 -2.20 -8.46
C ARG A 30 -2.50 -2.77 -8.22
N ALA A 31 -1.44 -2.01 -8.52
CA ALA A 31 -0.07 -2.44 -8.27
C ALA A 31 0.23 -2.54 -6.77
N ALA A 32 -0.26 -1.60 -5.95
CA ALA A 32 -0.11 -1.67 -4.50
C ALA A 32 -0.86 -2.88 -3.90
N GLU A 33 -2.07 -3.17 -4.36
CA GLU A 33 -2.86 -4.34 -3.96
C GLU A 33 -2.17 -5.66 -4.34
N GLN A 34 -1.53 -5.74 -5.51
CA GLN A 34 -0.75 -6.92 -5.89
C GLN A 34 0.43 -7.17 -4.95
N VAL A 35 1.11 -6.12 -4.50
CA VAL A 35 2.18 -6.25 -3.51
C VAL A 35 1.64 -6.65 -2.13
N ILE A 36 0.46 -6.16 -1.74
CA ILE A 36 -0.17 -6.61 -0.48
C ILE A 36 -0.55 -8.08 -0.60
N ALA A 37 -1.19 -8.49 -1.69
CA ALA A 37 -1.61 -9.86 -1.93
C ALA A 37 -0.44 -10.86 -2.01
N SER A 38 0.79 -10.41 -2.32
CA SER A 38 1.97 -11.27 -2.28
C SER A 38 2.46 -11.56 -0.85
N HIS A 39 1.85 -10.96 0.18
CA HIS A 39 2.18 -11.19 1.59
C HIS A 39 1.00 -11.89 2.30
N PRO A 40 1.03 -13.22 2.45
CA PRO A 40 -0.13 -14.00 2.93
C PRO A 40 -0.52 -13.69 4.38
N ASP A 41 0.41 -13.23 5.21
CA ASP A 41 0.19 -12.91 6.63
C ASP A 41 -0.13 -11.41 6.87
N MET A 42 -0.42 -10.66 5.79
CA MET A 42 -0.65 -9.23 5.84
C MET A 42 -1.96 -8.86 5.17
N GLU A 43 -2.82 -8.20 5.93
CA GLU A 43 -3.99 -7.53 5.38
C GLU A 43 -3.64 -6.10 5.01
N GLY A 44 -4.26 -5.56 3.98
CA GLY A 44 -4.01 -4.17 3.61
C GLY A 44 -4.96 -3.66 2.55
N MET A 45 -4.96 -2.35 2.41
CA MET A 45 -5.78 -1.63 1.44
C MET A 45 -4.99 -0.47 0.87
N ALA A 46 -5.12 -0.28 -0.45
CA ALA A 46 -4.59 0.87 -1.15
C ALA A 46 -5.77 1.73 -1.64
N VAL A 47 -5.71 3.04 -1.40
CA VAL A 47 -6.76 3.97 -1.80
C VAL A 47 -6.10 5.21 -2.39
N VAL A 48 -6.69 5.75 -3.45
CA VAL A 48 -6.33 7.09 -3.94
C VAL A 48 -7.22 8.10 -3.22
N GLY A 49 -6.60 8.97 -2.42
CA GLY A 49 -7.26 10.05 -1.71
C GLY A 49 -6.82 11.43 -2.22
N GLY A 50 -7.69 12.43 -2.06
CA GLY A 50 -7.40 13.84 -2.38
C GLY A 50 -6.85 14.08 -3.78
N GLU A 51 -6.18 15.22 -3.99
CA GLU A 51 -5.47 15.59 -5.23
C GLU A 51 -4.29 14.64 -5.50
N VAL A 52 -4.62 13.40 -5.91
CA VAL A 52 -3.70 12.41 -6.46
C VAL A 52 -2.69 11.82 -5.44
N THR A 53 -3.14 11.46 -4.23
CA THR A 53 -2.29 10.74 -3.26
C THR A 53 -2.67 9.27 -3.16
N LEU A 54 -1.70 8.37 -3.24
CA LEU A 54 -1.87 6.95 -2.93
C LEU A 54 -1.57 6.72 -1.44
N GLN A 55 -2.58 6.33 -0.69
CA GLN A 55 -2.45 5.88 0.68
C GLN A 55 -2.53 4.35 0.74
N VAL A 56 -1.57 3.73 1.41
CA VAL A 56 -1.53 2.30 1.67
C VAL A 56 -1.53 2.07 3.18
N THR A 57 -2.53 1.34 3.66
CA THR A 57 -2.60 0.89 5.06
C THR A 57 -2.46 -0.62 5.11
N THR A 58 -1.67 -1.13 6.05
CA THR A 58 -1.43 -2.56 6.25
C THR A 58 -1.57 -2.92 7.71
N SER A 59 -2.00 -4.15 7.97
CA SER A 59 -2.09 -4.75 9.29
C SER A 59 -1.58 -6.19 9.21
N THR A 60 -0.96 -6.64 10.28
CA THR A 60 -0.52 -8.03 10.43
C THR A 60 -0.63 -8.43 11.89
N THR A 61 -0.67 -9.72 12.15
CA THR A 61 -0.65 -10.28 13.49
C THR A 61 0.42 -11.34 13.55
N VAL A 62 1.36 -11.21 14.49
CA VAL A 62 2.46 -12.14 14.66
C VAL A 62 2.31 -12.86 15.98
N ARG A 63 2.42 -14.18 15.97
CA ARG A 63 2.43 -14.99 17.19
C ARG A 63 3.68 -14.71 18.01
N THR A 64 3.53 -14.66 19.33
CA THR A 64 4.66 -14.44 20.22
C THR A 64 5.01 -15.71 21.00
N THR A 65 6.30 -15.99 21.13
CA THR A 65 6.79 -17.14 21.93
C THR A 65 7.22 -16.72 23.32
N PHE A 66 7.82 -15.54 23.47
CA PHE A 66 8.25 -15.04 24.78
C PHE A 66 7.11 -14.34 25.53
N LEU A 67 6.35 -13.47 24.85
CA LEU A 67 5.27 -12.71 25.49
C LEU A 67 4.05 -13.60 25.80
N SER A 68 3.92 -14.78 25.17
CA SER A 68 2.91 -15.78 25.53
C SER A 68 3.13 -16.36 26.92
N LEU A 69 4.37 -16.36 27.45
CA LEU A 69 4.62 -16.69 28.86
C LEU A 69 3.95 -15.69 29.82
N ALA A 70 3.68 -14.48 29.35
CA ALA A 70 2.94 -13.44 30.06
C ALA A 70 1.47 -13.35 29.62
N GLY A 71 0.96 -14.30 28.81
CA GLY A 71 -0.41 -14.35 28.33
C GLY A 71 -0.71 -13.49 27.09
N ILE A 72 0.30 -13.03 26.35
CA ILE A 72 0.13 -12.28 25.09
C ILE A 72 0.50 -13.19 23.92
N ASP A 73 -0.46 -13.91 23.37
CA ASP A 73 -0.20 -14.90 22.32
C ASP A 73 0.05 -14.29 20.94
N GLU A 74 -0.47 -13.09 20.70
CA GLU A 74 -0.43 -12.40 19.42
C GLU A 74 -0.12 -10.92 19.59
N LEU A 75 0.70 -10.38 18.68
CA LEU A 75 1.06 -8.98 18.64
C LEU A 75 0.59 -8.36 17.31
N PRO A 76 -0.38 -7.43 17.33
CA PRO A 76 -0.80 -6.72 16.14
C PRO A 76 0.24 -5.67 15.72
N GLY A 77 0.53 -5.63 14.41
CA GLY A 77 1.36 -4.61 13.77
C GLY A 77 0.53 -3.83 12.74
N ARG A 78 0.75 -2.51 12.66
CA ARG A 78 0.12 -1.65 11.65
C ARG A 78 1.15 -0.81 10.93
N GLY A 79 0.96 -0.61 9.64
CA GLY A 79 1.79 0.25 8.79
C GLY A 79 0.95 1.17 7.91
N SER A 80 1.43 2.39 7.69
CA SER A 80 0.81 3.34 6.77
C SER A 80 1.90 4.02 5.93
N ALA A 81 1.62 4.20 4.64
CA ALA A 81 2.46 4.94 3.71
C ALA A 81 1.60 5.78 2.78
N ILE A 82 2.02 7.02 2.53
CA ILE A 82 1.34 7.96 1.63
C ILE A 82 2.36 8.44 0.60
N VAL A 83 1.96 8.46 -0.66
CA VAL A 83 2.80 8.91 -1.78
C VAL A 83 1.97 9.80 -2.70
N GLU A 84 2.54 10.93 -3.11
CA GLU A 84 1.94 11.78 -4.13
C GLU A 84 2.21 11.20 -5.53
N LEU A 85 1.18 11.14 -6.38
CA LEU A 85 1.26 10.66 -7.76
C LEU A 85 1.37 11.80 -8.78
N ARG A 86 1.75 13.01 -8.35
CA ARG A 86 1.93 14.15 -9.26
C ARG A 86 3.31 14.15 -9.90
N MET A 87 3.38 14.59 -11.16
CA MET A 87 4.67 14.98 -11.76
C MET A 87 5.14 16.27 -11.10
N ARG A 88 6.45 16.34 -10.82
CA ARG A 88 7.10 17.49 -10.21
C ARG A 88 7.68 18.42 -11.26
#